data_AF-A0A9Q1RK80-F1
#
_entry.id   AF-A0A9Q1RK80-F1
#
_cell.length_a   1.000
_cell.length_b   1.000
_cell.length_c   1.000
_cell.angle_alpha   90.00
_cell.angle_beta   90.00
_cell.angle_gamma   90.00
#
_symmetry.space_group_name_H-M   'P 1'
#
loop_
_entity.id
_entity.type
_entity.pdbx_description
1 polymer ?
#
loop_
_entity_poly.entity_id
_entity_poly.type
_entity_poly.pdbx_seq_one_letter_code
_entity_poly.pdbx_strand_id
1 'polypeptide(L)'
;MVWQVIVVIGGATSATDISREIAEAAKAVHISSRSAQSRTPKRLHGYENLWLHSMIEAVGIDGGVNFQDGSKVYDDIILHCTG
;
A
#
# COMPACT_ATOMS: atom_id res chain seq x y z
N MET A 1 -22.05 -4.44 1.79
CA MET A 1 -20.74 -4.63 2.45
C MET A 1 -19.68 -4.34 1.40
N VAL A 2 -18.96 -3.24 1.52
CA VAL A 2 -18.02 -2.77 0.48
C VAL A 2 -16.61 -3.07 0.98
N TRP A 3 -15.86 -3.88 0.24
CA TRP A 3 -14.49 -4.25 0.60
C TRP A 3 -13.55 -3.13 0.18
N GLN A 4 -12.80 -2.56 1.13
CA GLN A 4 -11.94 -1.39 0.91
C GLN A 4 -10.55 -1.77 0.37
N VAL A 5 -10.01 -0.96 -0.54
CA VAL A 5 -8.61 -0.95 -0.94
C VAL A 5 -7.89 0.16 -0.16
N ILE A 6 -6.82 -0.20 0.56
CA ILE A 6 -6.16 0.70 1.50
C ILE A 6 -4.70 0.88 1.11
N VAL A 7 -4.23 2.11 1.03
CA VAL A 7 -2.81 2.45 0.85
C VAL A 7 -2.24 2.91 2.19
N VAL A 8 -1.19 2.25 2.66
CA VAL A 8 -0.49 2.62 3.90
C VAL A 8 0.84 3.28 3.56
N ILE A 9 1.04 4.53 3.94
CA ILE A 9 2.29 5.26 3.75
C ILE A 9 3.16 5.09 4.99
N GLY A 10 4.19 4.27 4.90
CA GLY A 10 5.04 3.92 6.04
C GLY A 10 5.72 2.58 5.80
N GLY A 11 6.92 2.39 6.35
CA GLY A 11 7.71 1.18 6.14
C GLY A 11 8.42 0.65 7.38
N ALA A 12 8.06 1.17 8.55
CA ALA A 12 8.55 0.68 9.83
C ALA A 12 7.75 -0.55 10.29
N THR A 13 8.11 -1.10 11.45
CA THR A 13 7.42 -2.24 12.06
C THR A 13 5.94 -1.96 12.30
N SER A 14 5.59 -0.80 12.86
CA SER A 14 4.19 -0.39 13.10
C SER A 14 3.35 -0.40 11.83
N ALA A 15 3.85 0.19 10.73
CA ALA A 15 3.16 0.19 9.44
C ALA A 15 2.95 -1.25 8.92
N THR A 16 3.94 -2.12 9.12
CA THR A 16 3.85 -3.53 8.70
C THR A 16 2.80 -4.29 9.50
N ASP A 17 2.79 -4.14 10.82
CA ASP A 17 1.87 -4.86 11.71
C ASP A 17 0.42 -4.42 11.49
N ILE A 18 0.17 -3.10 11.43
CA ILE A 18 -1.15 -2.55 11.11
C ILE A 18 -1.62 -3.00 9.72
N SER A 19 -0.73 -3.01 8.72
CA SER A 19 -1.09 -3.47 7.37
C SER A 19 -1.52 -4.94 7.33
N ARG A 20 -0.90 -5.78 8.18
CA ARG A 20 -1.28 -7.20 8.32
C ARG A 20 -2.63 -7.36 8.98
N GLU A 21 -2.90 -6.63 10.05
CA GLU A 21 -4.21 -6.63 10.71
C GLU A 21 -5.32 -6.15 9.76
N ILE A 22 -5.06 -5.07 9.01
CA ILE A 22 -6.01 -4.55 8.01
C ILE A 22 -6.25 -5.57 6.88
N ALA A 23 -5.22 -6.31 6.46
CA ALA A 23 -5.33 -7.28 5.37
C ALA A 23 -6.30 -8.45 5.67
N GLU A 24 -6.62 -8.70 6.94
CA GLU A 24 -7.62 -9.71 7.33
C GLU A 24 -9.06 -9.32 6.96
N ALA A 25 -9.34 -8.03 6.82
CA ALA A 25 -10.68 -7.50 6.54
C ALA A 25 -10.78 -6.72 5.22
N ALA A 26 -9.67 -6.22 4.68
CA ALA A 26 -9.64 -5.40 3.48
C ALA A 26 -9.65 -6.22 2.18
N LYS A 27 -10.11 -5.60 1.08
CA LYS A 27 -9.99 -6.18 -0.27
C LYS A 27 -8.53 -6.33 -0.66
N ALA A 28 -7.75 -5.28 -0.43
CA ALA A 28 -6.34 -5.20 -0.71
C ALA A 28 -5.67 -4.11 0.13
N VAL A 29 -4.41 -4.34 0.47
CA VAL A 29 -3.58 -3.41 1.21
C VAL A 29 -2.29 -3.18 0.45
N HIS A 30 -1.92 -1.91 0.27
CA HIS A 30 -0.77 -1.48 -0.52
C HIS A 30 0.12 -0.60 0.36
N ILE A 31 1.25 -1.15 0.80
CA ILE A 31 2.25 -0.43 1.58
C ILE A 31 3.13 0.38 0.64
N SER A 32 3.18 1.70 0.82
CA SER A 32 4.19 2.58 0.21
C SER A 32 5.33 2.79 1.19
N SER A 33 6.53 2.30 0.84
CA SER A 33 7.73 2.52 1.66
C SER A 33 8.86 3.20 0.89
N ARG A 34 9.44 4.24 1.50
CA ARG A 34 10.68 4.87 1.00
C ARG A 34 11.88 3.91 0.98
N SER A 35 11.86 2.84 1.78
CA SER A 35 12.93 1.84 1.81
C SER A 35 12.76 0.74 0.76
N ALA A 36 11.59 0.63 0.13
CA ALA A 36 11.33 -0.33 -0.93
C ALA A 36 11.83 0.21 -2.28
N GLN A 37 13.08 -0.11 -2.64
CA GLN A 37 13.73 0.36 -3.87
C GLN A 37 13.43 -0.50 -5.11
N SER A 38 12.45 -1.42 -5.01
CA SER A 38 12.09 -2.34 -6.10
C SER A 38 11.43 -1.56 -7.23
N ARG A 39 11.74 -1.90 -8.49
CA ARG A 39 11.05 -1.36 -9.68
C ARG A 39 9.73 -2.05 -9.98
N THR A 40 9.34 -3.01 -9.15
CA THR A 40 8.05 -3.71 -9.24
C THR A 40 7.49 -3.93 -7.85
N PRO A 41 6.15 -3.91 -7.69
CA PRO A 41 5.53 -4.23 -6.41
C PRO A 41 5.78 -5.68 -6.02
N LYS A 42 5.91 -5.93 -4.73
CA LYS A 42 6.16 -7.26 -4.15
C LYS A 42 5.01 -7.66 -3.25
N ARG A 43 4.41 -8.82 -3.50
CA ARG A 43 3.46 -9.41 -2.57
C ARG A 43 4.17 -9.91 -1.31
N LEU A 44 3.66 -9.60 -0.13
CA LEU A 44 4.25 -10.08 1.11
C LEU A 44 3.87 -11.54 1.37
N HIS A 45 4.84 -12.33 1.83
CA HIS A 45 4.64 -13.76 2.08
C HIS A 45 3.54 -13.97 3.13
N GLY A 46 2.67 -14.95 2.89
CA GLY A 46 1.55 -15.29 3.78
C GLY A 46 0.27 -14.49 3.52
N TYR A 47 0.28 -13.53 2.60
CA TYR A 47 -0.89 -12.71 2.26
C TYR A 47 -1.11 -12.68 0.74
N GLU A 48 -2.35 -12.94 0.31
CA GLU A 48 -2.72 -12.86 -1.12
C GLU A 48 -3.05 -11.42 -1.56
N ASN A 49 -3.36 -10.54 -0.61
CA ASN A 49 -3.90 -9.21 -0.82
C ASN A 49 -3.02 -8.07 -0.25
N LEU A 50 -1.79 -8.36 0.19
CA LEU A 50 -0.87 -7.38 0.78
C LEU A 50 0.37 -7.17 -0.10
N TRP A 51 0.55 -5.94 -0.54
CA TRP A 51 1.57 -5.55 -1.51
C TRP A 51 2.50 -4.49 -0.94
N LEU A 52 3.78 -4.62 -1.22
CA LEU A 52 4.82 -3.63 -0.92
C LEU A 52 5.22 -2.93 -2.21
N HIS A 53 5.04 -1.63 -2.21
CA HIS A 53 5.39 -0.71 -3.28
C HIS A 53 6.56 0.17 -2.84
N SER A 54 7.23 0.70 -3.85
CA SER A 54 8.08 1.88 -3.70
C SER A 54 7.26 3.10 -3.24
N MET A 55 7.92 4.24 -3.07
CA MET A 55 7.26 5.47 -2.61
C MET A 55 6.20 5.93 -3.61
N ILE A 56 5.09 6.48 -3.11
CA ILE A 56 4.11 7.20 -3.93
C ILE A 56 4.81 8.37 -4.64
N GLU A 57 4.58 8.47 -5.94
CA GLU A 57 4.98 9.60 -6.76
C GLU A 57 3.93 10.72 -6.67
N ALA A 58 2.66 10.40 -6.94
CA ALA A 58 1.55 11.35 -6.87
C ALA A 58 0.18 10.63 -6.87
N VAL A 59 -0.83 11.29 -6.32
CA VAL A 59 -2.24 10.96 -6.58
C VAL A 59 -2.67 11.66 -7.86
N GLY A 60 -3.06 10.88 -8.86
CA GLY A 60 -3.49 11.38 -10.16
C GLY A 60 -4.86 12.07 -10.10
N ILE A 61 -5.17 12.88 -11.11
CA ILE A 61 -6.48 13.55 -11.24
C ILE A 61 -7.64 12.56 -11.40
N ASP A 62 -7.35 11.36 -11.87
CA ASP A 62 -8.30 10.26 -11.96
C ASP A 62 -8.46 9.49 -10.63
N GLY A 63 -7.86 9.99 -9.55
CA GLY A 63 -7.95 9.42 -8.21
C GLY A 63 -7.03 8.22 -7.96
N GLY A 64 -6.21 7.82 -8.92
CA GLY A 64 -5.29 6.71 -8.70
C GLY A 64 -3.97 7.14 -8.05
N VAL A 65 -3.49 6.36 -7.10
CA VAL A 65 -2.18 6.49 -6.47
C VAL A 65 -1.12 5.88 -7.38
N ASN A 66 -0.21 6.71 -7.88
CA ASN A 66 0.91 6.29 -8.71
C ASN A 66 2.16 6.10 -7.83
N PHE A 67 2.85 4.99 -7.99
CA PHE A 67 4.06 4.64 -7.25
C PHE A 67 5.29 4.75 -8.16
N GLN A 68 6.46 4.98 -7.57
CA GLN A 68 7.73 5.12 -8.31
C GLN A 68 8.19 3.84 -9.03
N ASP A 69 7.58 2.69 -8.70
CA ASP A 69 7.77 1.40 -9.37
C ASP A 69 6.92 1.27 -10.65
N GLY A 70 6.21 2.34 -11.03
CA GLY A 70 5.37 2.39 -12.22
C GLY A 70 4.01 1.73 -12.05
N SER A 71 3.70 1.18 -10.88
CA SER A 71 2.36 0.67 -10.58
C SER A 71 1.39 1.79 -10.22
N LYS A 72 0.10 1.49 -10.35
CA LYS A 72 -1.01 2.38 -10.02
C LYS A 72 -2.12 1.60 -9.32
N VAL A 73 -2.66 2.19 -8.26
CA VAL A 73 -3.76 1.62 -7.47
C VAL A 73 -4.88 2.65 -7.37
N TYR A 74 -6.14 2.18 -7.41
CA TYR A 74 -7.29 2.98 -7.01
C TYR A 74 -7.69 2.53 -5.61
N ASP A 75 -7.57 3.43 -4.65
CA ASP A 75 -7.84 3.17 -3.24
C ASP A 75 -9.08 3.89 -2.74
N ASP A 76 -9.62 3.38 -1.64
CA ASP A 76 -10.70 4.01 -0.89
C ASP A 76 -10.15 4.85 0.28
N ILE A 77 -8.94 4.50 0.77
CA ILE A 77 -8.33 5.09 1.98
C ILE A 77 -6.81 5.16 1.83
N ILE A 78 -6.24 6.33 2.12
CA ILE A 78 -4.80 6.53 2.35
C ILE A 78 -4.55 6.74 3.85
N LEU A 79 -3.75 5.86 4.46
CA LEU A 79 -3.36 5.91 5.86
C LEU A 79 -1.90 6.32 6.01
N HIS A 80 -1.63 7.44 6.66
CA HIS A 80 -0.26 7.86 7.00
C HIS A 80 0.22 7.18 8.29
N CYS A 81 1.28 6.39 8.17
CA CYS A 81 2.02 5.75 9.25
C CYS A 81 3.51 6.15 9.18
N THR A 82 3.76 7.47 9.21
CA THR A 82 5.07 8.09 8.96
C THR A 82 5.80 8.56 10.22
N GLY A 83 5.33 8.15 11.40
CA GLY A 83 5.87 8.45 12.72
C GLY A 83 5.21 7.55 13.74
#